data_AF-B6WR73-F1
#
_entry.id   AF-B6WR73-F1
#
_cell.length_a   1.000
_cell.length_b   1.000
_cell.length_c   1.000
_cell.angle_alpha   90.00
_cell.angle_beta   90.00
_cell.angle_gamma   90.00
#
_symmetry.space_group_name_H-M   'P 1'
#
loop_
_entity.id
_entity.type
_entity.pdbx_description
1 polymer ?
#
loop_
_entity_poly.entity_id
_entity_poly.type
_entity_poly.pdbx_seq_one_letter_code
_entity_poly.pdbx_strand_id
1 'polypeptide(L)'
;MIKWQEIFSKDGFHWQDAYTTSEPVVIARLDELKRFLDAVHIRFCLVKPYQEHKNYPLVEGRELLPSFDNDMFEYKDLPGFSMVAFARQLDYFSETFQFDKLHPIVMEADGACCPLENQVLARNVQTLASRLPRMHQDIFRQQFANADTVILDNYPSLMPYLLAMDRAQVLALDADRQFHLAGVFASFPSDIDSELKRFGMRIGKFVYGDSEIYERNRMFVYQYLMELYGFPIVSERRTSSALFARKLHKLGEHFMLRVLGQTDRTITTYTSTGQSTRYPLLEKIALISVDEDQEEALETLEKGGYFLDRDRRVVIIRVTYRQHRFDASNVQQDRALSVAWQEILHPLTGAPLPGLNIIKDTSNMFLRLNDIVRGEYTGRIVFKRTEIVENTDTDEKRLKFLYAWLTKHQRRMIGYSDDFFAKVSRVLNGYLYSPDNDDAFSNMRELHREVCTRFSYIQQARRVRILEDLAQRKAKVGRMGYRQMMREALELLTDLKFEIVNFFPALVDGIVDSVERILSDAYLRRTYMEPPESRLTKAGLEIRKNYGRLVSLQDGFKAVRRARTAKGSNAS
;
A
#
# COMPACT_ATOMS: atom_id res chain seq x y z
N MET A 1 -15.28 25.86 4.13
CA MET A 1 -15.56 24.53 3.53
C MET A 1 -16.04 24.73 2.10
N ILE A 2 -15.44 24.05 1.12
CA ILE A 2 -15.87 24.08 -0.30
C ILE A 2 -17.04 23.10 -0.47
N LYS A 3 -18.11 23.49 -1.15
CA LYS A 3 -19.27 22.62 -1.39
C LYS A 3 -18.90 21.47 -2.33
N TRP A 4 -19.41 20.27 -2.07
CA TRP A 4 -19.06 19.10 -2.88
C TRP A 4 -19.42 19.29 -4.38
N GLN A 5 -20.47 20.06 -4.68
CA GLN A 5 -20.87 20.38 -6.05
C GLN A 5 -19.85 21.22 -6.82
N GLU A 6 -19.05 22.02 -6.12
CA GLU A 6 -18.04 22.91 -6.71
C GLU A 6 -16.68 22.21 -6.91
N ILE A 7 -16.53 21.00 -6.38
CA ILE A 7 -15.27 20.24 -6.44
C ILE A 7 -14.92 19.97 -7.89
N PHE A 8 -13.71 20.38 -8.26
CA PHE A 8 -13.18 20.29 -9.62
C PHE A 8 -14.00 21.03 -10.69
N SER A 9 -14.79 22.03 -10.31
CA SER A 9 -15.49 22.90 -11.26
C SER A 9 -14.57 23.72 -12.19
N LYS A 10 -13.26 23.77 -11.91
CA LYS A 10 -12.24 24.51 -12.67
C LYS A 10 -11.07 23.61 -13.10
N ASP A 11 -11.32 22.32 -13.32
CA ASP A 11 -10.31 21.31 -13.67
C ASP A 11 -9.99 21.21 -15.18
N GLY A 12 -10.66 22.05 -15.97
CA GLY A 12 -10.55 22.12 -17.43
C GLY A 12 -11.69 21.44 -18.17
N PHE A 13 -12.58 20.70 -17.48
CA PHE A 13 -13.84 20.26 -18.08
C PHE A 13 -14.91 21.34 -17.94
N HIS A 14 -15.77 21.47 -18.95
CA HIS A 14 -16.86 22.45 -18.99
C HIS A 14 -18.06 21.94 -18.18
N TRP A 15 -17.96 22.00 -16.86
CA TRP A 15 -19.05 21.59 -15.95
C TRP A 15 -20.19 22.62 -15.97
N GLN A 16 -21.42 22.18 -16.25
CA GLN A 16 -22.62 23.00 -16.06
C GLN A 16 -23.03 22.95 -14.58
N ASP A 17 -23.02 21.75 -14.01
CA ASP A 17 -23.23 21.51 -12.60
C ASP A 17 -22.44 20.27 -12.13
N ALA A 18 -22.73 19.78 -10.93
CA ALA A 18 -22.05 18.63 -10.35
C ALA A 18 -22.31 17.30 -11.08
N TYR A 19 -23.37 17.22 -11.88
CA TYR A 19 -23.91 16.02 -12.51
C TYR A 19 -23.77 16.04 -14.04
N THR A 20 -23.57 17.20 -14.65
CA THR A 20 -23.60 17.40 -16.10
C THR A 20 -22.50 18.34 -16.59
N THR A 21 -22.03 18.07 -17.80
CA THR A 21 -21.14 18.95 -18.57
C THR A 21 -21.95 19.76 -19.57
N SER A 22 -21.51 20.99 -19.84
CA SER A 22 -22.12 21.85 -20.87
C SER A 22 -21.61 21.53 -22.28
N GLU A 23 -20.52 20.78 -22.40
CA GLU A 23 -19.93 20.34 -23.67
C GLU A 23 -19.74 18.80 -23.67
N PRO A 24 -19.80 18.16 -24.86
CA PRO A 24 -19.57 16.72 -24.97
C PRO A 24 -18.17 16.29 -24.48
N VAL A 25 -18.15 15.25 -23.65
CA VAL A 25 -16.94 14.66 -23.08
C VAL A 25 -16.43 13.56 -24.00
N VAL A 26 -15.56 13.96 -24.94
CA VAL A 26 -14.88 13.05 -25.86
C VAL A 26 -13.49 12.73 -25.33
N ILE A 27 -13.26 11.47 -24.95
CA ILE A 27 -12.00 11.02 -24.36
C ILE A 27 -11.50 9.77 -25.07
N ALA A 28 -10.28 9.81 -25.61
CA ALA A 28 -9.69 8.67 -26.33
C ALA A 28 -8.54 7.99 -25.56
N ARG A 29 -7.97 8.67 -24.56
CA ARG A 29 -6.77 8.21 -23.85
C ARG A 29 -7.03 7.91 -22.38
N LEU A 30 -6.33 6.92 -21.85
CA LEU A 30 -6.46 6.51 -20.44
C LEU A 30 -6.09 7.62 -19.45
N ASP A 31 -5.11 8.48 -19.77
CA ASP A 31 -4.69 9.57 -18.88
C ASP A 31 -5.74 10.69 -18.80
N GLU A 32 -6.38 11.03 -19.91
CA GLU A 32 -7.52 11.96 -19.95
C GLU A 32 -8.72 11.36 -19.22
N LEU A 33 -9.03 10.08 -19.46
CA LEU A 33 -10.08 9.37 -18.75
C LEU A 33 -9.83 9.38 -17.24
N LYS A 34 -8.57 9.19 -16.82
CA LYS A 34 -8.20 9.23 -15.41
C LYS A 34 -8.52 10.59 -14.79
N ARG A 35 -8.22 11.70 -15.48
CA ARG A 35 -8.53 13.05 -15.00
C ARG A 35 -10.02 13.25 -14.82
N PHE A 36 -10.82 12.88 -15.82
CA PHE A 36 -12.28 12.93 -15.75
C PHE A 36 -12.82 12.10 -14.57
N LEU A 37 -12.35 10.85 -14.44
CA LEU A 37 -12.79 9.95 -13.37
C LEU A 37 -12.28 10.35 -11.99
N ASP A 38 -11.11 10.98 -11.88
CA ASP A 38 -10.65 11.58 -10.62
C ASP A 38 -11.65 12.67 -10.21
N ALA A 39 -12.07 13.52 -11.15
CA ALA A 39 -13.06 14.56 -10.86
C ALA A 39 -14.39 13.99 -10.36
N VAL A 40 -14.96 13.04 -11.10
CA VAL A 40 -16.25 12.41 -10.77
C VAL A 40 -16.16 11.59 -9.47
N HIS A 41 -15.20 10.68 -9.36
CA HIS A 41 -15.14 9.78 -8.20
C HIS A 41 -14.76 10.49 -6.90
N ILE A 42 -13.88 11.50 -6.93
CA ILE A 42 -13.57 12.24 -5.71
C ILE A 42 -14.80 13.03 -5.26
N ARG A 43 -15.50 13.68 -6.20
CA ARG A 43 -16.74 14.43 -5.93
C ARG A 43 -17.80 13.54 -5.27
N PHE A 44 -18.16 12.43 -5.92
CA PHE A 44 -19.27 11.58 -5.48
C PHE A 44 -18.90 10.55 -4.40
N CYS A 45 -17.67 10.07 -4.37
CA CYS A 45 -17.30 8.94 -3.51
C CYS A 45 -16.48 9.33 -2.28
N LEU A 46 -15.87 10.53 -2.27
CA LEU A 46 -15.09 11.02 -1.13
C LEU A 46 -15.72 12.27 -0.52
N VAL A 47 -15.86 13.34 -1.30
CA VAL A 47 -16.25 14.66 -0.77
C VAL A 47 -17.73 14.71 -0.42
N LYS A 48 -18.64 14.30 -1.31
CA LYS A 48 -20.08 14.28 -1.01
C LYS A 48 -20.40 13.48 0.27
N PRO A 49 -19.92 12.23 0.44
CA PRO A 49 -20.10 11.49 1.69
C PRO A 49 -19.48 12.19 2.91
N TYR A 50 -18.33 12.84 2.75
CA TYR A 50 -17.72 13.62 3.83
C TYR A 50 -18.61 14.77 4.32
N GLN A 51 -19.37 15.40 3.44
CA GLN A 51 -20.28 16.49 3.79
C GLN A 51 -21.64 15.99 4.30
N GLU A 52 -22.12 14.85 3.79
CA GLU A 52 -23.43 14.28 4.16
C GLU A 52 -23.37 13.47 5.46
N HIS A 53 -22.24 12.83 5.78
CA HIS A 53 -22.07 12.07 7.01
C HIS A 53 -21.38 12.89 8.11
N LYS A 54 -22.12 13.24 9.16
CA LYS A 54 -21.64 14.02 10.32
C LYS A 54 -20.32 13.48 10.92
N ASN A 55 -20.21 12.15 11.01
CA ASN A 55 -19.06 11.47 11.59
C ASN A 55 -18.21 10.77 10.51
N TYR A 56 -18.01 11.41 9.35
CA TYR A 56 -17.19 10.82 8.30
C TYR A 56 -15.79 10.45 8.83
N PRO A 57 -15.39 9.18 8.73
CA PRO A 57 -14.10 8.70 9.22
C PRO A 57 -12.97 9.11 8.28
N LEU A 58 -12.32 10.25 8.51
CA LEU A 58 -11.15 10.65 7.71
C LEU A 58 -10.06 9.56 7.75
N VAL A 59 -9.36 9.40 6.63
CA VAL A 59 -8.23 8.47 6.55
C VAL A 59 -7.08 9.06 7.36
N GLU A 60 -6.50 8.27 8.26
CA GLU A 60 -5.29 8.69 8.93
C GLU A 60 -4.08 8.47 8.00
N GLY A 61 -3.11 9.39 7.99
CA GLY A 61 -1.91 9.25 7.14
C GLY A 61 -1.22 7.88 7.29
N ARG A 62 -1.24 7.29 8.49
CA ARG A 62 -0.66 5.97 8.74
C ARG A 62 -1.30 4.82 7.94
N GLU A 63 -2.56 4.93 7.56
CA GLU A 63 -3.30 3.92 6.79
C GLU A 63 -2.88 3.90 5.32
N LEU A 64 -2.36 5.02 4.82
CA LEU A 64 -1.78 5.15 3.49
C LEU A 64 -0.34 4.66 3.42
N LEU A 65 0.25 4.20 4.53
CA LEU A 65 1.59 3.65 4.55
C LEU A 65 1.60 2.13 4.29
N PRO A 66 2.61 1.61 3.56
CA PRO A 66 2.73 0.19 3.28
C PRO A 66 2.77 -0.67 4.55
N SER A 67 2.32 -1.93 4.39
CA SER A 67 1.78 -2.86 5.39
C SER A 67 0.33 -2.58 5.86
N PHE A 68 -0.45 -1.88 5.03
CA PHE A 68 -1.86 -1.46 5.21
C PHE A 68 -2.59 -2.16 6.37
N ASP A 69 -3.20 -1.36 7.25
CA ASP A 69 -3.95 -1.91 8.38
C ASP A 69 -5.13 -2.74 7.90
N ASN A 70 -5.33 -3.91 8.53
CA ASN A 70 -6.59 -4.63 8.41
C ASN A 70 -7.64 -3.86 9.22
N ASP A 71 -8.37 -2.95 8.56
CA ASP A 71 -9.55 -2.35 9.16
C ASP A 71 -10.63 -3.42 9.29
N MET A 72 -10.86 -3.89 10.52
CA MET A 72 -11.93 -4.85 10.83
C MET A 72 -13.32 -4.21 10.84
N PHE A 73 -13.38 -2.88 10.68
CA PHE A 73 -14.62 -2.12 10.69
C PHE A 73 -15.03 -1.72 9.27
N GLU A 74 -16.21 -2.15 8.86
CA GLU A 74 -16.82 -1.77 7.59
C GLU A 74 -17.82 -0.63 7.77
N TYR A 75 -17.56 0.49 7.09
CA TYR A 75 -18.45 1.64 7.07
C TYR A 75 -19.56 1.43 6.03
N LYS A 76 -20.57 0.65 6.39
CA LYS A 76 -21.64 0.20 5.48
C LYS A 76 -22.37 1.34 4.78
N ASP A 77 -22.46 2.51 5.41
CA ASP A 77 -23.13 3.68 4.88
C ASP A 77 -22.27 4.48 3.88
N LEU A 78 -20.97 4.16 3.78
CA LEU A 78 -20.08 4.81 2.81
C LEU A 78 -20.13 4.11 1.45
N PRO A 79 -19.85 4.83 0.35
CA PRO A 79 -19.85 4.23 -0.96
C PRO A 79 -18.70 3.23 -1.14
N GLY A 80 -18.95 2.23 -1.99
CA GLY A 80 -17.92 1.31 -2.46
C GLY A 80 -18.20 0.91 -3.90
N PHE A 81 -17.16 0.81 -4.72
CA PHE A 81 -17.30 0.42 -6.12
C PHE A 81 -16.04 -0.27 -6.63
N SER A 82 -16.19 -0.93 -7.77
CA SER A 82 -15.10 -1.38 -8.62
C SER A 82 -15.39 -0.95 -10.05
N MET A 83 -14.35 -0.62 -10.80
CA MET A 83 -14.47 -0.25 -12.21
C MET A 83 -13.20 -0.65 -12.95
N VAL A 84 -13.35 -1.11 -14.19
CA VAL A 84 -12.24 -1.33 -15.11
C VAL A 84 -12.48 -0.58 -16.42
N ALA A 85 -11.43 0.03 -16.96
CA ALA A 85 -11.42 0.70 -18.25
C ALA A 85 -10.36 0.08 -19.16
N PHE A 86 -10.73 -0.28 -20.38
CA PHE A 86 -9.84 -0.87 -21.39
C PHE A 86 -9.57 0.11 -22.53
N ALA A 87 -8.31 0.33 -22.88
CA ALA A 87 -7.92 1.17 -24.03
C ALA A 87 -8.06 0.42 -25.37
N ARG A 88 -9.16 -0.33 -25.53
CA ARG A 88 -9.54 -1.08 -26.72
C ARG A 88 -11.04 -1.33 -26.70
N GLN A 89 -11.60 -1.72 -27.86
CA GLN A 89 -12.92 -2.31 -27.91
C GLN A 89 -12.93 -3.68 -27.23
N LEU A 90 -14.07 -4.02 -26.62
CA LEU A 90 -14.28 -5.31 -25.97
C LEU A 90 -14.98 -6.28 -26.91
N ASP A 91 -14.45 -7.49 -26.98
CA ASP A 91 -15.14 -8.61 -27.62
C ASP A 91 -15.78 -9.47 -26.55
N TYR A 92 -17.10 -9.33 -26.42
CA TYR A 92 -17.89 -9.91 -25.34
C TYR A 92 -17.67 -11.43 -25.16
N PHE A 93 -17.43 -12.17 -26.25
CA PHE A 93 -17.19 -13.61 -26.18
C PHE A 93 -15.77 -13.96 -25.71
N SER A 94 -14.79 -13.14 -26.07
CA SER A 94 -13.37 -13.39 -25.79
C SER A 94 -12.91 -12.84 -24.43
N GLU A 95 -13.72 -12.00 -23.77
CA GLU A 95 -13.35 -11.43 -22.48
C GLU A 95 -13.23 -12.49 -21.38
N THR A 96 -12.20 -12.36 -20.55
CA THR A 96 -11.92 -13.32 -19.45
C THR A 96 -12.76 -13.09 -18.19
N PHE A 97 -13.81 -12.28 -18.31
CA PHE A 97 -14.71 -11.86 -17.22
C PHE A 97 -16.11 -11.62 -17.80
N GLN A 98 -17.13 -11.75 -16.96
CA GLN A 98 -18.53 -11.54 -17.35
C GLN A 98 -19.00 -10.16 -16.91
N PHE A 99 -19.84 -9.52 -17.72
CA PHE A 99 -20.50 -8.24 -17.45
C PHE A 99 -21.78 -8.13 -18.28
N ASP A 100 -22.71 -7.26 -17.92
CA ASP A 100 -23.85 -6.96 -18.78
C ASP A 100 -23.47 -5.86 -19.76
N LYS A 101 -23.50 -6.19 -21.06
CA LYS A 101 -23.11 -5.28 -22.13
C LYS A 101 -24.14 -4.15 -22.30
N LEU A 102 -23.64 -2.94 -22.42
CA LEU A 102 -24.38 -1.78 -22.90
C LEU A 102 -23.94 -1.46 -24.33
N HIS A 103 -24.83 -0.83 -25.09
CA HIS A 103 -24.66 -0.62 -26.52
C HIS A 103 -24.57 0.87 -26.83
N PRO A 104 -23.45 1.36 -27.40
CA PRO A 104 -23.37 2.75 -27.85
C PRO A 104 -24.31 2.98 -29.03
N ILE A 105 -24.79 4.21 -29.19
CA ILE A 105 -25.51 4.64 -30.38
C ILE A 105 -24.47 4.93 -31.47
N VAL A 106 -24.38 4.06 -32.48
CA VAL A 106 -23.46 4.24 -33.61
C VAL A 106 -24.07 5.24 -34.58
N MET A 107 -23.35 6.31 -34.88
CA MET A 107 -23.65 7.19 -36.02
C MET A 107 -22.85 6.71 -37.23
N GLU A 108 -23.51 6.42 -38.36
CA GLU A 108 -22.78 6.07 -39.58
C GLU A 108 -22.06 7.30 -40.16
N ALA A 109 -20.95 7.08 -40.87
CA ALA A 109 -20.09 8.14 -41.42
C ALA A 109 -20.82 9.13 -42.36
N ASP A 110 -21.97 8.74 -42.91
CA ASP A 110 -22.83 9.58 -43.77
C ASP A 110 -23.89 10.39 -42.98
N GLY A 111 -23.82 10.40 -41.64
CA GLY A 111 -24.77 11.15 -40.79
C GLY A 111 -26.14 10.50 -40.63
N ALA A 112 -26.30 9.24 -41.04
CA ALA A 112 -27.51 8.47 -40.77
C ALA A 112 -27.57 8.08 -39.28
N CYS A 113 -28.61 8.53 -38.58
CA CYS A 113 -28.90 8.12 -37.19
C CYS A 113 -29.16 6.62 -37.12
N CYS A 114 -28.75 5.99 -36.01
CA CYS A 114 -29.03 4.59 -35.72
C CYS A 114 -30.54 4.31 -35.88
N PRO A 115 -30.97 3.42 -36.80
CA PRO A 115 -32.39 3.19 -37.07
C PRO A 115 -33.15 2.60 -35.85
N LEU A 116 -32.41 2.11 -34.84
CA LEU A 116 -32.94 1.50 -33.62
C LEU A 116 -32.59 2.30 -32.35
N GLU A 117 -32.23 3.58 -32.48
CA GLU A 117 -31.80 4.45 -31.38
C GLU A 117 -32.68 4.32 -30.12
N ASN A 118 -33.99 4.51 -30.26
CA ASN A 118 -34.93 4.42 -29.15
C ASN A 118 -34.96 3.02 -28.50
N GLN A 119 -34.78 1.96 -29.28
CA GLN A 119 -34.72 0.59 -28.76
C GLN A 119 -33.41 0.33 -28.00
N VAL A 120 -32.30 0.89 -28.49
CA VAL A 120 -30.99 0.80 -27.84
C VAL A 120 -31.02 1.55 -26.50
N LEU A 121 -31.54 2.79 -26.49
CA LEU A 121 -31.72 3.58 -25.27
C LEU A 121 -32.57 2.83 -24.24
N ALA A 122 -33.76 2.37 -24.63
CA ALA A 122 -34.65 1.64 -23.74
C ALA A 122 -34.01 0.35 -23.21
N ARG A 123 -33.25 -0.37 -24.04
CA ARG A 123 -32.53 -1.57 -23.63
C ARG A 123 -31.43 -1.27 -22.63
N ASN A 124 -30.61 -0.24 -22.85
CA ASN A 124 -29.54 0.15 -21.92
C ASN A 124 -30.12 0.56 -20.56
N VAL A 125 -31.17 1.39 -20.56
CA VAL A 125 -31.89 1.79 -19.34
C VAL A 125 -32.44 0.57 -18.62
N GLN A 126 -33.06 -0.37 -19.33
CA GLN A 126 -33.60 -1.59 -18.73
C GLN A 126 -32.50 -2.49 -18.16
N THR A 127 -31.37 -2.65 -18.85
CA THR A 127 -30.20 -3.40 -18.38
C THR A 127 -29.69 -2.81 -17.06
N LEU A 128 -29.46 -1.49 -17.02
CA LEU A 128 -29.03 -0.78 -15.81
C LEU A 128 -30.05 -0.93 -14.67
N ALA A 129 -31.32 -0.65 -14.94
CA ALA A 129 -32.40 -0.74 -13.96
C ALA A 129 -32.53 -2.13 -13.34
N SER A 130 -32.34 -3.19 -14.14
CA SER A 130 -32.45 -4.58 -13.67
C SER A 130 -31.41 -4.96 -12.60
N ARG A 131 -30.30 -4.21 -12.51
CA ARG A 131 -29.22 -4.42 -11.54
C ARG A 131 -29.25 -3.48 -10.35
N LEU A 132 -30.18 -2.53 -10.33
CA LEU A 132 -30.38 -1.62 -9.21
C LEU A 132 -31.30 -2.23 -8.14
N PRO A 133 -31.14 -1.85 -6.87
CA PRO A 133 -32.13 -2.12 -5.83
C PRO A 133 -33.52 -1.67 -6.26
N ARG A 134 -34.56 -2.44 -5.91
CA ARG A 134 -35.95 -2.20 -6.35
C ARG A 134 -36.41 -0.76 -6.15
N MET A 135 -36.03 -0.14 -5.04
CA MET A 135 -36.42 1.24 -4.69
C MET A 135 -35.89 2.30 -5.68
N HIS A 136 -34.81 2.01 -6.41
CA HIS A 136 -34.22 2.94 -7.37
C HIS A 136 -34.69 2.71 -8.81
N GLN A 137 -35.30 1.57 -9.12
CA GLN A 137 -35.55 1.17 -10.52
C GLN A 137 -36.51 2.11 -11.25
N ASP A 138 -37.65 2.43 -10.65
CA ASP A 138 -38.67 3.25 -11.32
C ASP A 138 -38.23 4.71 -11.46
N ILE A 139 -37.59 5.26 -10.42
CA ILE A 139 -37.01 6.60 -10.44
C ILE A 139 -35.92 6.68 -11.54
N PHE A 140 -35.05 5.67 -11.61
CA PHE A 140 -34.01 5.60 -12.63
C PHE A 140 -34.60 5.56 -14.05
N ARG A 141 -35.60 4.70 -14.29
CA ARG A 141 -36.27 4.61 -15.60
C ARG A 141 -36.89 5.93 -16.01
N GLN A 142 -37.55 6.63 -15.07
CA GLN A 142 -38.15 7.94 -15.34
C GLN A 142 -37.10 8.99 -15.67
N GLN A 143 -36.00 9.03 -14.91
CA GLN A 143 -34.94 10.01 -15.09
C GLN A 143 -34.18 9.84 -16.40
N PHE A 144 -33.89 8.59 -16.81
CA PHE A 144 -33.05 8.30 -17.97
C PHE A 144 -33.81 7.76 -19.19
N ALA A 145 -35.15 7.86 -19.21
CA ALA A 145 -36.00 7.27 -20.26
C ALA A 145 -35.54 7.58 -21.70
N ASN A 146 -35.06 8.80 -21.93
CA ASN A 146 -34.63 9.31 -23.24
C ASN A 146 -33.16 9.76 -23.25
N ALA A 147 -32.37 9.36 -22.24
CA ALA A 147 -30.98 9.77 -22.11
C ALA A 147 -30.04 8.64 -22.56
N ASP A 148 -29.00 8.98 -23.33
CA ASP A 148 -27.94 8.02 -23.61
C ASP A 148 -27.10 7.78 -22.35
N THR A 149 -27.35 6.65 -21.69
CA THR A 149 -26.65 6.27 -20.46
C THR A 149 -25.23 5.76 -20.70
N VAL A 150 -24.79 5.64 -21.95
CA VAL A 150 -23.50 5.05 -22.31
C VAL A 150 -22.42 6.10 -22.53
N ILE A 151 -22.78 7.32 -22.95
CA ILE A 151 -21.84 8.44 -23.11
C ILE A 151 -21.30 8.95 -21.77
N LEU A 152 -20.07 9.46 -21.78
CA LEU A 152 -19.40 9.94 -20.56
C LEU A 152 -20.05 11.18 -19.96
N ASP A 153 -20.75 11.99 -20.76
CA ASP A 153 -21.48 13.18 -20.30
C ASP A 153 -22.45 12.85 -19.15
N ASN A 154 -23.12 11.70 -19.27
CA ASN A 154 -24.13 11.25 -18.33
C ASN A 154 -23.54 10.40 -17.19
N TYR A 155 -22.26 10.03 -17.26
CA TYR A 155 -21.60 9.23 -16.22
C TYR A 155 -21.69 9.84 -14.80
N PRO A 156 -21.48 11.16 -14.60
CA PRO A 156 -21.62 11.77 -13.27
C PRO A 156 -23.07 11.68 -12.75
N SER A 157 -24.06 11.85 -13.63
CA SER A 157 -25.49 11.70 -13.31
C SER A 157 -25.87 10.26 -12.93
N LEU A 158 -25.15 9.26 -13.46
CA LEU A 158 -25.35 7.84 -13.13
C LEU A 158 -24.73 7.44 -11.79
N MET A 159 -23.76 8.19 -11.26
CA MET A 159 -23.01 7.81 -10.05
C MET A 159 -23.87 7.43 -8.84
N PRO A 160 -24.96 8.15 -8.49
CA PRO A 160 -25.83 7.75 -7.37
C PRO A 160 -26.39 6.32 -7.52
N TYR A 161 -26.62 5.87 -8.74
CA TYR A 161 -27.14 4.55 -9.06
C TYR A 161 -26.03 3.51 -9.20
N LEU A 162 -24.93 3.87 -9.86
CA LEU A 162 -23.79 2.98 -10.03
C LEU A 162 -23.11 2.61 -8.70
N LEU A 163 -23.14 3.51 -7.70
CA LEU A 163 -22.66 3.24 -6.34
C LEU A 163 -23.59 2.31 -5.54
N ALA A 164 -24.85 2.15 -5.98
CA ALA A 164 -25.80 1.21 -5.39
C ALA A 164 -25.74 -0.18 -6.03
N MET A 165 -24.86 -0.41 -7.02
CA MET A 165 -24.63 -1.71 -7.63
C MET A 165 -23.51 -2.48 -6.90
N ASP A 166 -23.68 -3.80 -6.77
CA ASP A 166 -22.73 -4.63 -6.03
C ASP A 166 -21.41 -4.89 -6.77
N ARG A 167 -21.47 -4.89 -8.10
CA ARG A 167 -20.43 -5.37 -9.02
C ARG A 167 -19.85 -4.27 -9.90
N ALA A 168 -18.78 -4.60 -10.61
CA ALA A 168 -17.94 -3.60 -11.24
C ALA A 168 -18.57 -2.97 -12.49
N GLN A 169 -18.17 -1.73 -12.76
CA GLN A 169 -18.46 -1.00 -13.99
C GLN A 169 -17.37 -1.27 -15.03
N VAL A 170 -17.71 -1.18 -16.32
CA VAL A 170 -16.80 -1.43 -17.43
C VAL A 170 -16.83 -0.26 -18.39
N LEU A 171 -15.67 0.37 -18.60
CA LEU A 171 -15.45 1.33 -19.67
C LEU A 171 -14.55 0.73 -20.74
N ALA A 172 -14.77 1.13 -21.99
CA ALA A 172 -13.96 0.70 -23.11
C ALA A 172 -13.98 1.73 -24.23
N LEU A 173 -13.07 1.60 -25.19
CA LEU A 173 -13.16 2.35 -26.43
C LEU A 173 -14.30 1.78 -27.30
N ASP A 174 -15.03 2.64 -27.98
CA ASP A 174 -15.99 2.26 -29.03
C ASP A 174 -15.34 2.20 -30.42
N ALA A 175 -16.18 2.14 -31.46
CA ALA A 175 -15.81 2.20 -32.87
C ALA A 175 -15.00 3.48 -33.22
N ASP A 176 -15.38 4.61 -32.64
CA ASP A 176 -14.79 5.93 -32.87
C ASP A 176 -13.57 6.21 -31.99
N ARG A 177 -13.11 5.20 -31.24
CA ARG A 177 -12.00 5.27 -30.29
C ARG A 177 -12.24 6.27 -29.17
N GLN A 178 -13.48 6.37 -28.72
CA GLN A 178 -13.89 7.16 -27.57
C GLN A 178 -14.31 6.25 -26.42
N PHE A 179 -13.97 6.64 -25.20
CA PHE A 179 -14.38 5.91 -24.01
C PHE A 179 -15.87 6.08 -23.77
N HIS A 180 -16.54 4.98 -23.45
CA HIS A 180 -17.95 4.94 -23.07
C HIS A 180 -18.16 3.92 -21.95
N LEU A 181 -19.33 3.96 -21.29
CA LEU A 181 -19.76 2.93 -20.34
C LEU A 181 -20.19 1.67 -21.11
N ALA A 182 -19.22 0.80 -21.40
CA ALA A 182 -19.41 -0.43 -22.17
C ALA A 182 -20.23 -1.50 -21.43
N GLY A 183 -20.34 -1.42 -20.11
CA GLY A 183 -21.14 -2.36 -19.35
C GLY A 183 -21.12 -2.16 -17.85
N VAL A 184 -21.95 -2.97 -17.17
CA VAL A 184 -22.11 -2.97 -15.72
C VAL A 184 -22.14 -4.39 -15.17
N PHE A 185 -22.22 -4.51 -13.84
CA PHE A 185 -22.37 -5.77 -13.13
C PHE A 185 -21.25 -6.79 -13.38
N ALA A 186 -20.03 -6.30 -13.61
CA ALA A 186 -18.89 -7.12 -13.98
C ALA A 186 -18.30 -7.93 -12.82
N SER A 187 -17.90 -9.17 -13.12
CA SER A 187 -17.29 -10.11 -12.19
C SER A 187 -15.80 -10.30 -12.46
N PHE A 188 -14.96 -9.76 -11.58
CA PHE A 188 -13.51 -9.89 -11.69
C PHE A 188 -13.03 -11.28 -11.23
N PRO A 189 -12.30 -12.03 -12.08
CA PRO A 189 -11.77 -13.33 -11.71
C PRO A 189 -10.66 -13.18 -10.66
N SER A 190 -10.73 -13.97 -9.57
CA SER A 190 -9.77 -13.91 -8.48
C SER A 190 -8.74 -15.06 -8.51
N ASP A 191 -9.13 -16.31 -8.81
CA ASP A 191 -8.26 -17.50 -8.86
C ASP A 191 -7.19 -17.54 -7.73
N ILE A 192 -7.58 -17.14 -6.52
CA ILE A 192 -6.65 -16.79 -5.44
C ILE A 192 -5.70 -17.92 -5.07
N ASP A 193 -6.20 -19.15 -4.94
CA ASP A 193 -5.37 -20.29 -4.53
C ASP A 193 -4.28 -20.60 -5.55
N SER A 194 -4.63 -20.55 -6.83
CA SER A 194 -3.70 -20.76 -7.94
C SER A 194 -2.63 -19.66 -7.98
N GLU A 195 -3.03 -18.40 -7.88
CA GLU A 195 -2.09 -17.28 -7.87
C GLU A 195 -1.19 -17.29 -6.64
N LEU A 196 -1.73 -17.64 -5.47
CA LEU A 196 -0.98 -17.74 -4.22
C LEU A 196 0.08 -18.82 -4.29
N LYS A 197 -0.29 -20.03 -4.74
CA LYS A 197 0.65 -21.15 -4.93
C LYS A 197 1.75 -20.79 -5.93
N ARG A 198 1.39 -20.26 -7.10
CA ARG A 198 2.37 -19.81 -8.13
C ARG A 198 3.31 -18.74 -7.59
N PHE A 199 2.78 -17.77 -6.86
CA PHE A 199 3.58 -16.69 -6.30
C PHE A 199 4.52 -17.19 -5.19
N GLY A 200 4.01 -17.99 -4.26
CA GLY A 200 4.80 -18.56 -3.17
C GLY A 200 5.93 -19.48 -3.65
N MET A 201 5.70 -20.30 -4.67
CA MET A 201 6.77 -21.08 -5.32
C MET A 201 7.82 -20.17 -5.96
N ARG A 202 7.39 -19.12 -6.68
CA ARG A 202 8.29 -18.16 -7.34
C ARG A 202 9.21 -17.41 -6.37
N ILE A 203 8.74 -17.12 -5.16
CA ILE A 203 9.54 -16.45 -4.13
C ILE A 203 10.27 -17.42 -3.20
N GLY A 204 10.22 -18.73 -3.48
CA GLY A 204 10.90 -19.76 -2.70
C GLY A 204 10.30 -20.02 -1.32
N LYS A 205 9.05 -19.59 -1.08
CA LYS A 205 8.35 -19.79 0.19
C LYS A 205 7.48 -21.04 0.21
N PHE A 206 7.15 -21.61 -0.95
CA PHE A 206 6.46 -22.90 -1.07
C PHE A 206 7.30 -23.90 -1.85
N VAL A 207 7.15 -25.17 -1.49
CA VAL A 207 7.74 -26.33 -2.17
C VAL A 207 6.61 -27.27 -2.56
N TYR A 208 6.70 -27.87 -3.74
CA TYR A 208 5.68 -28.79 -4.22
C TYR A 208 5.61 -30.04 -3.32
N GLY A 209 4.40 -30.38 -2.86
CA GLY A 209 4.16 -31.54 -1.99
C GLY A 209 4.48 -31.34 -0.50
N ASP A 210 4.98 -30.16 -0.11
CA ASP A 210 5.33 -29.86 1.28
C ASP A 210 4.22 -29.02 1.97
N SER A 211 3.32 -29.72 2.66
CA SER A 211 2.18 -29.11 3.35
C SER A 211 2.60 -28.26 4.56
N GLU A 212 3.65 -28.65 5.28
CA GLU A 212 4.12 -27.94 6.48
C GLU A 212 4.75 -26.59 6.10
N ILE A 213 5.59 -26.56 5.06
CA ILE A 213 6.14 -25.32 4.52
C ILE A 213 5.03 -24.42 3.99
N TYR A 214 4.02 -25.00 3.32
CA TYR A 214 2.87 -24.24 2.84
C TYR A 214 2.11 -23.59 4.00
N GLU A 215 1.70 -24.37 5.00
CA GLU A 215 0.97 -23.87 6.16
C GLU A 215 1.72 -22.74 6.88
N ARG A 216 3.01 -22.95 7.17
CA ARG A 216 3.85 -21.99 7.87
C ARG A 216 4.01 -20.66 7.13
N ASN A 217 4.05 -20.70 5.79
CA ASN A 217 4.33 -19.51 4.97
C ASN A 217 3.09 -18.89 4.31
N ARG A 218 1.94 -19.60 4.28
CA ARG A 218 0.76 -19.18 3.50
C ARG A 218 0.33 -17.76 3.79
N MET A 219 0.22 -17.40 5.07
CA MET A 219 -0.21 -16.05 5.46
C MET A 219 0.79 -14.97 5.08
N PHE A 220 2.09 -15.25 5.18
CA PHE A 220 3.13 -14.32 4.72
C PHE A 220 3.00 -14.07 3.21
N VAL A 221 2.92 -15.14 2.42
CA VAL A 221 2.82 -15.05 0.95
C VAL A 221 1.57 -14.29 0.54
N TYR A 222 0.44 -14.53 1.21
CA TYR A 222 -0.82 -13.85 0.90
C TYR A 222 -0.74 -12.37 1.26
N GLN A 223 -0.23 -12.05 2.45
CA GLN A 223 -0.08 -10.66 2.90
C GLN A 223 0.87 -9.90 1.99
N TYR A 224 2.01 -10.49 1.60
CA TYR A 224 2.95 -9.87 0.68
C TYR A 224 2.31 -9.63 -0.70
N LEU A 225 1.57 -10.61 -1.22
CA LEU A 225 0.89 -10.48 -2.50
C LEU A 225 -0.16 -9.36 -2.47
N MET A 226 -0.97 -9.27 -1.40
CA MET A 226 -1.95 -8.19 -1.28
C MET A 226 -1.31 -6.81 -1.07
N GLU A 227 -0.24 -6.75 -0.27
CA GLU A 227 0.53 -5.51 -0.05
C GLU A 227 1.16 -4.99 -1.36
N LEU A 228 1.61 -5.88 -2.27
CA LEU A 228 2.11 -5.51 -3.61
C LEU A 228 1.05 -4.74 -4.42
N TYR A 229 -0.22 -5.08 -4.22
CA TYR A 229 -1.35 -4.45 -4.90
C TYR A 229 -2.07 -3.46 -3.98
N GLY A 230 -1.42 -2.96 -2.94
CA GLY A 230 -1.97 -1.82 -2.20
C GLY A 230 -3.08 -2.17 -1.21
N PHE A 231 -3.31 -3.44 -0.88
CA PHE A 231 -4.44 -3.82 -0.03
C PHE A 231 -4.05 -4.64 1.21
N PRO A 232 -4.79 -4.48 2.32
CA PRO A 232 -4.85 -5.46 3.40
C PRO A 232 -5.68 -6.69 2.99
N ILE A 233 -5.60 -7.79 3.75
CA ILE A 233 -6.45 -8.99 3.53
C ILE A 233 -7.77 -8.76 4.27
N VAL A 234 -8.81 -8.30 3.56
CA VAL A 234 -10.11 -7.95 4.19
C VAL A 234 -11.31 -8.37 3.35
N SER A 235 -11.46 -7.87 2.12
CA SER A 235 -12.68 -8.08 1.32
C SER A 235 -12.44 -8.70 -0.05
N GLU A 236 -13.43 -9.46 -0.52
CA GLU A 236 -13.38 -10.12 -1.84
C GLU A 236 -13.24 -9.10 -2.97
N ARG A 237 -13.95 -7.97 -2.92
CA ARG A 237 -13.88 -6.90 -3.94
C ARG A 237 -12.45 -6.40 -4.16
N ARG A 238 -11.67 -6.26 -3.10
CA ARG A 238 -10.26 -5.82 -3.17
C ARG A 238 -9.36 -6.91 -3.73
N THR A 239 -9.54 -8.12 -3.21
CA THR A 239 -8.80 -9.30 -3.64
C THR A 239 -9.02 -9.58 -5.12
N SER A 240 -10.27 -9.60 -5.60
CA SER A 240 -10.60 -9.81 -7.00
C SER A 240 -10.06 -8.68 -7.89
N SER A 241 -10.20 -7.42 -7.46
CA SER A 241 -9.64 -6.26 -8.18
C SER A 241 -8.11 -6.34 -8.32
N ALA A 242 -7.39 -6.69 -7.24
CA ALA A 242 -5.94 -6.83 -7.26
C ALA A 242 -5.47 -7.98 -8.16
N LEU A 243 -6.13 -9.15 -8.06
CA LEU A 243 -5.78 -10.34 -8.83
C LEU A 243 -6.14 -10.18 -10.31
N PHE A 244 -7.25 -9.48 -10.61
CA PHE A 244 -7.61 -9.15 -11.98
C PHE A 244 -6.66 -8.13 -12.60
N ALA A 245 -6.33 -7.04 -11.89
CA ALA A 245 -5.30 -6.08 -12.35
C ALA A 245 -3.95 -6.77 -12.62
N ARG A 246 -3.58 -7.72 -11.76
CA ARG A 246 -2.39 -8.57 -11.96
C ARG A 246 -2.49 -9.41 -13.24
N LYS A 247 -3.63 -10.05 -13.49
CA LYS A 247 -3.85 -10.87 -14.69
C LYS A 247 -3.77 -10.01 -15.95
N LEU A 248 -4.48 -8.89 -16.00
CA LEU A 248 -4.47 -7.95 -17.12
C LEU A 248 -3.06 -7.44 -17.41
N HIS A 249 -2.30 -7.06 -16.39
CA HIS A 249 -0.93 -6.59 -16.57
C HIS A 249 0.00 -7.68 -17.13
N LYS A 250 -0.14 -8.94 -16.70
CA LYS A 250 0.63 -10.07 -17.28
C LYS A 250 0.28 -10.33 -18.75
N LEU A 251 -0.95 -10.04 -19.16
CA LEU A 251 -1.40 -10.14 -20.55
C LEU A 251 -0.92 -8.96 -21.42
N GLY A 252 -0.27 -7.95 -20.83
CA GLY A 252 0.17 -6.75 -21.54
C GLY A 252 -0.96 -5.77 -21.85
N GLU A 253 -2.11 -5.90 -21.19
CA GLU A 253 -3.28 -5.05 -21.44
C GLU A 253 -3.00 -3.58 -21.07
N HIS A 254 -3.58 -2.69 -21.87
CA HIS A 254 -3.65 -1.26 -21.58
C HIS A 254 -4.96 -0.97 -20.85
N PHE A 255 -4.87 -0.79 -19.53
CA PHE A 255 -6.06 -0.70 -18.70
C PHE A 255 -5.89 0.27 -17.53
N MET A 256 -7.04 0.69 -16.99
CA MET A 256 -7.14 1.30 -15.68
C MET A 256 -8.15 0.52 -14.85
N LEU A 257 -7.82 0.18 -13.60
CA LEU A 257 -8.76 -0.45 -12.69
C LEU A 257 -8.85 0.38 -11.41
N ARG A 258 -10.06 0.78 -11.04
CA ARG A 258 -10.33 1.59 -9.85
C ARG A 258 -11.20 0.81 -8.88
N VAL A 259 -10.90 0.96 -7.60
CA VAL A 259 -11.66 0.30 -6.54
C VAL A 259 -11.68 1.18 -5.29
N LEU A 260 -12.87 1.33 -4.73
CA LEU A 260 -13.12 1.93 -3.43
C LEU A 260 -13.80 0.89 -2.56
N GLY A 261 -13.16 0.51 -1.46
CA GLY A 261 -13.79 -0.33 -0.44
C GLY A 261 -14.26 0.51 0.73
N GLN A 262 -15.42 0.15 1.30
CA GLN A 262 -16.04 0.86 2.41
C GLN A 262 -15.14 1.01 3.63
N THR A 263 -14.26 0.03 3.92
CA THR A 263 -13.34 0.13 5.06
C THR A 263 -12.17 1.10 4.79
N ASP A 264 -11.65 1.16 3.55
CA ASP A 264 -10.40 1.88 3.24
C ASP A 264 -10.62 3.38 3.00
N ARG A 265 -11.83 3.76 2.57
CA ARG A 265 -12.22 5.16 2.32
C ARG A 265 -11.28 5.87 1.33
N THR A 266 -10.65 5.07 0.49
CA THR A 266 -9.55 5.45 -0.39
C THR A 266 -9.81 4.85 -1.77
N ILE A 267 -9.75 5.69 -2.81
CA ILE A 267 -9.85 5.22 -4.18
C ILE A 267 -8.48 4.69 -4.60
N THR A 268 -8.37 3.38 -4.79
CA THR A 268 -7.16 2.73 -5.27
C THR A 268 -7.24 2.57 -6.78
N THR A 269 -6.22 3.04 -7.50
CA THR A 269 -6.17 3.00 -8.97
C THR A 269 -4.93 2.25 -9.43
N TYR A 270 -5.15 1.26 -10.30
CA TYR A 270 -4.11 0.59 -11.07
C TYR A 270 -4.11 1.15 -12.48
N THR A 271 -2.93 1.39 -13.06
CA THR A 271 -2.80 1.81 -14.46
C THR A 271 -1.68 1.03 -15.14
N SER A 272 -1.98 0.51 -16.33
CA SER A 272 -1.02 -0.16 -17.20
C SER A 272 -1.13 0.46 -18.59
N THR A 273 -0.02 0.95 -19.11
CA THR A 273 0.07 1.52 -20.47
C THR A 273 0.87 0.61 -21.40
N GLY A 274 0.89 -0.70 -21.14
CA GLY A 274 1.64 -1.69 -21.92
C GLY A 274 3.17 -1.60 -21.81
N GLN A 275 3.70 -0.75 -20.94
CA GLN A 275 5.14 -0.68 -20.68
C GLN A 275 5.64 -1.98 -20.06
N SER A 276 6.91 -2.34 -20.33
CA SER A 276 7.59 -3.49 -19.72
C SER A 276 7.98 -3.22 -18.25
N THR A 277 7.05 -2.68 -17.48
CA THR A 277 7.16 -2.65 -16.03
C THR A 277 6.77 -4.01 -15.47
N ARG A 278 7.22 -4.30 -14.25
CA ARG A 278 6.94 -5.58 -13.60
C ARG A 278 5.55 -5.63 -12.95
N TYR A 279 5.03 -4.46 -12.61
CA TYR A 279 3.76 -4.25 -11.92
C TYR A 279 3.05 -3.05 -12.55
N PRO A 280 1.70 -3.00 -12.52
CA PRO A 280 0.98 -1.79 -12.91
C PRO A 280 1.28 -0.65 -11.93
N LEU A 281 1.18 0.59 -12.41
CA LEU A 281 1.24 1.77 -11.54
C LEU A 281 0.13 1.68 -10.50
N LEU A 282 0.40 2.09 -9.26
CA LEU A 282 -0.53 1.98 -8.15
C LEU A 282 -0.62 3.30 -7.38
N GLU A 283 -1.80 3.91 -7.40
CA GLU A 283 -2.12 5.17 -6.74
C GLU A 283 -3.28 5.00 -5.76
N LYS A 284 -3.31 5.85 -4.73
CA LYS A 284 -4.41 5.98 -3.78
C LYS A 284 -4.81 7.44 -3.60
N ILE A 285 -6.10 7.72 -3.58
CA ILE A 285 -6.65 9.05 -3.31
C ILE A 285 -7.59 8.98 -2.11
N ALA A 286 -7.38 9.86 -1.13
CA ALA A 286 -8.14 9.88 0.12
C ALA A 286 -8.34 11.31 0.64
N LEU A 287 -9.24 11.45 1.63
CA LEU A 287 -9.36 12.64 2.46
C LEU A 287 -8.62 12.42 3.77
N ILE A 288 -7.71 13.34 4.10
CA ILE A 288 -6.93 13.29 5.34
C ILE A 288 -7.03 14.64 6.07
N SER A 289 -6.89 14.62 7.39
CA SER A 289 -6.64 15.83 8.19
C SER A 289 -5.14 16.05 8.29
N VAL A 290 -4.70 17.29 8.11
CA VAL A 290 -3.32 17.71 8.36
C VAL A 290 -3.17 18.01 9.86
N ASP A 291 -2.12 17.48 10.46
CA ASP A 291 -1.84 17.65 11.89
C ASP A 291 -1.53 19.13 12.21
N GLU A 292 -1.92 19.59 13.39
CA GLU A 292 -1.76 21.00 13.81
C GLU A 292 -0.31 21.43 13.99
N ASP A 293 0.59 20.47 14.23
CA ASP A 293 2.03 20.68 14.41
C ASP A 293 2.78 20.88 13.08
N GLN A 294 2.14 20.68 11.93
CA GLN A 294 2.74 20.85 10.61
C GLN A 294 2.62 22.29 10.09
N GLU A 295 3.09 23.27 10.86
CA GLU A 295 2.90 24.72 10.59
C GLU A 295 3.30 25.13 9.16
N GLU A 296 4.47 24.70 8.66
CA GLU A 296 4.95 25.01 7.31
C GLU A 296 4.02 24.44 6.22
N ALA A 297 3.52 23.21 6.43
CA ALA A 297 2.58 22.59 5.51
C ALA A 297 1.23 23.33 5.54
N LEU A 298 0.73 23.67 6.73
CA LEU A 298 -0.51 24.43 6.91
C LEU A 298 -0.43 25.80 6.23
N GLU A 299 0.68 26.53 6.40
CA GLU A 299 0.89 27.82 5.76
C GLU A 299 0.91 27.71 4.23
N THR A 300 1.60 26.69 3.70
CA THR A 300 1.67 26.45 2.25
C THR A 300 0.30 26.11 1.67
N LEU A 301 -0.46 25.25 2.36
CA LEU A 301 -1.81 24.85 1.96
C LEU A 301 -2.79 26.02 1.99
N GLU A 302 -2.69 26.87 3.00
CA GLU A 302 -3.51 28.07 3.17
C GLU A 302 -3.26 29.06 2.02
N LYS A 303 -1.99 29.42 1.78
CA LYS A 303 -1.60 30.35 0.71
C LYS A 303 -2.06 29.88 -0.67
N GLY A 304 -2.04 28.56 -0.90
CA GLY A 304 -2.43 27.96 -2.17
C GLY A 304 -3.91 27.59 -2.30
N GLY A 305 -4.73 27.76 -1.25
CA GLY A 305 -6.15 27.39 -1.29
C GLY A 305 -6.43 25.88 -1.36
N TYR A 306 -5.54 25.04 -0.83
CA TYR A 306 -5.61 23.58 -0.96
C TYR A 306 -6.54 22.88 0.05
N PHE A 307 -7.09 23.60 1.02
CA PHE A 307 -8.03 23.04 1.99
C PHE A 307 -9.40 22.77 1.37
N LEU A 308 -9.88 21.54 1.52
CA LEU A 308 -11.28 21.18 1.28
C LEU A 308 -12.16 21.73 2.42
N ASP A 309 -11.72 21.47 3.65
CA ASP A 309 -12.30 22.02 4.87
C ASP A 309 -11.19 22.61 5.74
N ARG A 310 -11.18 23.94 5.86
CA ARG A 310 -10.14 24.67 6.57
C ARG A 310 -10.20 24.42 8.07
N ASP A 311 -11.39 24.42 8.65
CA ASP A 311 -11.56 24.33 10.11
C ASP A 311 -11.12 22.96 10.65
N ARG A 312 -11.34 21.91 9.84
CA ARG A 312 -10.92 20.54 10.14
C ARG A 312 -9.58 20.15 9.49
N ARG A 313 -8.91 21.11 8.82
CA ARG A 313 -7.64 20.95 8.08
C ARG A 313 -7.65 19.78 7.09
N VAL A 314 -8.79 19.57 6.42
CA VAL A 314 -8.99 18.45 5.50
C VAL A 314 -8.48 18.81 4.12
N VAL A 315 -7.69 17.91 3.54
CA VAL A 315 -7.13 18.00 2.19
C VAL A 315 -7.40 16.74 1.39
N ILE A 316 -7.36 16.86 0.06
CA ILE A 316 -7.44 15.72 -0.87
C ILE A 316 -6.00 15.31 -1.20
N ILE A 317 -5.58 14.13 -0.78
CA ILE A 317 -4.22 13.63 -1.02
C ILE A 317 -4.23 12.54 -2.09
N ARG A 318 -3.27 12.59 -3.02
CA ARG A 318 -2.91 11.48 -3.89
C ARG A 318 -1.54 10.94 -3.45
N VAL A 319 -1.47 9.63 -3.28
CA VAL A 319 -0.25 8.91 -2.92
C VAL A 319 0.04 7.91 -4.00
N THR A 320 1.28 7.90 -4.48
CA THR A 320 1.68 6.89 -5.44
C THR A 320 2.83 6.07 -4.93
N TYR A 321 2.76 4.80 -5.28
CA TYR A 321 3.56 3.77 -4.67
C TYR A 321 4.52 3.14 -5.66
N ARG A 322 5.63 2.66 -5.12
CA ARG A 322 6.62 1.85 -5.81
C ARG A 322 6.58 0.45 -5.22
N GLN A 323 6.29 -0.55 -6.06
CA GLN A 323 6.33 -1.96 -5.70
C GLN A 323 7.76 -2.53 -5.76
N HIS A 324 8.09 -3.42 -4.83
CA HIS A 324 9.40 -4.04 -4.68
C HIS A 324 9.38 -5.55 -4.90
N ARG A 325 10.45 -6.07 -5.51
CA ARG A 325 10.65 -7.51 -5.63
C ARG A 325 10.94 -8.08 -4.25
N PHE A 326 10.38 -9.26 -3.97
CA PHE A 326 10.77 -10.01 -2.78
C PHE A 326 12.26 -10.37 -2.82
N ASP A 327 12.96 -10.05 -1.73
CA ASP A 327 14.34 -10.44 -1.46
C ASP A 327 14.36 -11.30 -0.18
N ALA A 328 14.74 -12.58 -0.32
CA ALA A 328 14.79 -13.54 0.78
C ALA A 328 15.86 -13.20 1.83
N SER A 329 16.85 -12.42 1.43
CA SER A 329 18.04 -12.11 2.21
C SER A 329 18.03 -10.70 2.80
N ASN A 330 16.85 -10.09 2.83
CA ASN A 330 16.55 -8.84 3.50
C ASN A 330 15.83 -9.14 4.83
N VAL A 331 16.39 -8.69 5.94
CA VAL A 331 15.96 -8.87 7.33
C VAL A 331 14.65 -8.15 7.59
N GLN A 332 14.37 -7.07 6.86
CA GLN A 332 13.07 -6.44 6.91
C GLN A 332 11.98 -7.27 6.23
N GLN A 333 12.36 -8.33 5.50
CA GLN A 333 11.52 -9.07 4.54
C GLN A 333 10.70 -8.07 3.76
N ASP A 334 11.36 -7.49 2.74
CA ASP A 334 11.01 -6.20 2.12
C ASP A 334 9.53 -5.87 2.13
N ARG A 335 9.21 -4.60 2.42
CA ARG A 335 7.86 -4.11 2.14
C ARG A 335 7.59 -4.41 0.67
N ALA A 336 6.46 -5.03 0.38
CA ALA A 336 6.03 -5.21 -1.00
C ALA A 336 5.95 -3.86 -1.73
N LEU A 337 5.84 -2.76 -0.98
CA LEU A 337 5.51 -1.46 -1.51
C LEU A 337 6.11 -0.33 -0.64
N SER A 338 6.41 0.81 -1.26
CA SER A 338 6.84 2.04 -0.59
C SER A 338 6.17 3.26 -1.20
N VAL A 339 5.91 4.30 -0.40
CA VAL A 339 5.43 5.59 -0.95
C VAL A 339 6.56 6.23 -1.75
N ALA A 340 6.33 6.39 -3.06
CA ALA A 340 7.25 6.99 -4.01
C ALA A 340 7.12 8.51 -4.01
N TRP A 341 5.90 9.02 -4.11
CA TRP A 341 5.58 10.44 -3.93
C TRP A 341 4.18 10.61 -3.35
N GLN A 342 3.90 11.83 -2.88
CA GLN A 342 2.58 12.27 -2.48
C GLN A 342 2.37 13.70 -2.98
N GLU A 343 1.12 14.05 -3.23
CA GLU A 343 0.72 15.38 -3.69
C GLU A 343 -0.67 15.72 -3.16
N ILE A 344 -0.90 17.01 -2.91
CA ILE A 344 -2.21 17.51 -2.49
C ILE A 344 -2.93 18.08 -3.70
N LEU A 345 -4.17 17.67 -3.92
CA LEU A 345 -4.96 18.11 -5.06
C LEU A 345 -5.76 19.35 -4.69
N HIS A 346 -5.63 20.41 -5.48
CA HIS A 346 -6.41 21.63 -5.27
C HIS A 346 -7.91 21.34 -5.47
N PRO A 347 -8.78 21.64 -4.49
CA PRO A 347 -10.18 21.17 -4.48
C PRO A 347 -11.04 21.69 -5.64
N LEU A 348 -10.69 22.83 -6.26
CA LEU A 348 -11.44 23.38 -7.40
C LEU A 348 -10.82 23.07 -8.77
N THR A 349 -9.51 22.87 -8.85
CA THR A 349 -8.79 22.79 -10.15
C THR A 349 -8.14 21.44 -10.38
N GLY A 350 -8.00 20.60 -9.36
CA GLY A 350 -7.29 19.33 -9.45
C GLY A 350 -5.77 19.48 -9.58
N ALA A 351 -5.26 20.71 -9.58
CA ALA A 351 -3.83 20.97 -9.70
C ALA A 351 -3.05 20.32 -8.54
N PRO A 352 -2.00 19.54 -8.81
CA PRO A 352 -1.21 18.91 -7.76
C PRO A 352 -0.25 19.89 -7.10
N LEU A 353 -0.14 19.81 -5.78
CA LEU A 353 0.92 20.42 -4.97
C LEU A 353 1.88 19.32 -4.51
N PRO A 354 3.02 19.13 -5.20
CA PRO A 354 4.03 18.16 -4.81
C PRO A 354 4.89 18.67 -3.64
N GLY A 355 5.64 17.78 -3.01
CA GLY A 355 6.73 18.15 -2.09
C GLY A 355 6.35 18.29 -0.62
N LEU A 356 5.06 18.38 -0.29
CA LEU A 356 4.60 18.37 1.11
C LEU A 356 4.58 16.95 1.68
N ASN A 357 5.25 16.76 2.82
CA ASN A 357 5.32 15.46 3.48
C ASN A 357 4.36 15.29 4.66
N ILE A 358 3.08 15.09 4.37
CA ILE A 358 2.04 14.99 5.40
C ILE A 358 1.99 13.58 6.02
N ILE A 359 2.26 12.52 5.24
CA ILE A 359 2.07 11.13 5.67
C ILE A 359 3.25 10.58 6.51
N LYS A 360 4.49 10.96 6.19
CA LYS A 360 5.71 10.33 6.76
C LYS A 360 6.36 11.15 7.87
N ASP A 361 5.60 11.92 8.64
CA ASP A 361 6.24 12.68 9.72
C ASP A 361 6.70 11.76 10.86
N THR A 362 8.02 11.66 11.01
CA THR A 362 8.68 10.95 12.11
C THR A 362 8.51 11.65 13.45
N SER A 363 8.30 12.96 13.44
CA SER A 363 8.18 13.80 14.63
C SER A 363 6.91 13.45 15.40
N ASN A 364 5.78 13.37 14.69
CA ASN A 364 4.50 12.92 15.25
C ASN A 364 4.58 11.48 15.82
N MET A 365 5.39 10.59 15.21
CA MET A 365 5.56 9.23 15.76
C MET A 365 6.14 9.22 17.17
N PHE A 366 7.15 10.06 17.44
CA PHE A 366 7.78 10.12 18.76
C PHE A 366 6.83 10.72 19.81
N LEU A 367 6.07 11.76 19.46
CA LEU A 367 5.05 12.35 20.31
C LEU A 367 3.98 11.32 20.67
N ARG A 368 3.37 10.67 19.67
CA ARG A 368 2.37 9.62 19.89
C ARG A 368 2.88 8.48 20.78
N LEU A 369 4.15 8.08 20.64
CA LEU A 369 4.72 7.05 21.51
C LEU A 369 4.78 7.51 22.97
N ASN A 370 5.14 8.77 23.22
CA ASN A 370 5.10 9.33 24.58
C ASN A 370 3.67 9.35 25.11
N ASP A 371 2.70 9.81 24.32
CA ASP A 371 1.30 9.88 24.74
C ASP A 371 0.76 8.47 25.05
N ILE A 372 1.12 7.46 24.25
CA ILE A 372 0.76 6.06 24.49
C ILE A 372 1.31 5.59 25.84
N VAL A 373 2.60 5.83 26.10
CA VAL A 373 3.28 5.41 27.34
C VAL A 373 2.73 6.15 28.57
N ARG A 374 2.39 7.44 28.43
CA ARG A 374 1.78 8.24 29.50
C ARG A 374 0.31 7.92 29.74
N GLY A 375 -0.34 7.28 28.78
CA GLY A 375 -1.75 6.99 28.81
C GLY A 375 -2.66 8.12 28.33
N GLU A 376 -2.08 9.15 27.72
CA GLU A 376 -2.76 10.35 27.21
C GLU A 376 -3.28 10.15 25.77
N TYR A 377 -2.85 9.08 25.10
CA TYR A 377 -3.23 8.83 23.71
C TYR A 377 -4.71 8.47 23.56
N THR A 378 -5.41 9.27 22.77
CA THR A 378 -6.81 9.02 22.37
C THR A 378 -6.86 8.55 20.92
N GLY A 379 -7.18 7.28 20.73
CA GLY A 379 -7.30 6.67 19.41
C GLY A 379 -7.52 5.17 19.51
N ARG A 380 -7.58 4.51 18.36
CA ARG A 380 -7.85 3.07 18.28
C ARG A 380 -6.74 2.31 17.56
N ILE A 381 -6.52 1.06 17.96
CA ILE A 381 -5.63 0.12 17.27
C ILE A 381 -6.17 -1.31 17.38
N VAL A 382 -5.93 -2.12 16.35
CA VAL A 382 -6.32 -3.53 16.34
C VAL A 382 -5.19 -4.37 16.96
N PHE A 383 -5.46 -4.98 18.11
CA PHE A 383 -4.58 -5.94 18.78
C PHE A 383 -4.87 -7.36 18.27
N LYS A 384 -3.81 -8.05 17.82
CA LYS A 384 -3.81 -9.45 17.34
C LYS A 384 -4.92 -9.81 16.32
N ARG A 385 -5.47 -8.82 15.59
CA ARG A 385 -6.56 -8.99 14.60
C ARG A 385 -7.87 -9.51 15.21
N THR A 386 -8.07 -9.31 16.51
CA THR A 386 -9.26 -9.82 17.21
C THR A 386 -9.89 -8.77 18.11
N GLU A 387 -9.09 -7.86 18.64
CA GLU A 387 -9.52 -6.89 19.65
C GLU A 387 -9.26 -5.46 19.14
N ILE A 388 -10.25 -4.58 19.26
CA ILE A 388 -10.08 -3.15 19.06
C ILE A 388 -9.80 -2.55 20.44
N VAL A 389 -8.60 -1.99 20.60
CA VAL A 389 -8.21 -1.26 21.82
C VAL A 389 -8.43 0.22 21.57
N GLU A 390 -9.27 0.83 22.39
CA GLU A 390 -9.56 2.26 22.37
C GLU A 390 -8.84 2.91 23.56
N ASN A 391 -8.11 4.00 23.28
CA ASN A 391 -7.30 4.78 24.22
C ASN A 391 -6.17 4.00 24.94
N THR A 392 -5.47 4.68 25.85
CA THR A 392 -4.34 4.13 26.61
C THR A 392 -4.44 4.38 28.13
N ASP A 393 -5.66 4.47 28.68
CA ASP A 393 -5.89 4.86 30.08
C ASP A 393 -5.38 3.85 31.14
N THR A 394 -5.35 2.55 30.83
CA THR A 394 -4.82 1.48 31.71
C THR A 394 -3.53 0.85 31.18
N ASP A 395 -2.71 0.25 32.05
CA ASP A 395 -1.46 -0.42 31.66
C ASP A 395 -1.69 -1.61 30.73
N GLU A 396 -2.80 -2.34 30.89
CA GLU A 396 -3.17 -3.41 29.97
C GLU A 396 -3.39 -2.85 28.56
N LYS A 397 -4.17 -1.77 28.45
CA LYS A 397 -4.40 -1.11 27.17
C LYS A 397 -3.10 -0.55 26.61
N ARG A 398 -2.26 0.11 27.42
CA ARG A 398 -0.93 0.60 27.00
C ARG A 398 -0.08 -0.52 26.42
N LEU A 399 0.01 -1.68 27.09
CA LEU A 399 0.79 -2.82 26.61
C LEU A 399 0.21 -3.42 25.32
N LYS A 400 -1.11 -3.60 25.21
CA LYS A 400 -1.76 -4.04 23.96
C LYS A 400 -1.52 -3.04 22.82
N PHE A 401 -1.62 -1.75 23.12
CA PHE A 401 -1.37 -0.66 22.19
C PHE A 401 0.09 -0.68 21.72
N LEU A 402 1.04 -0.78 22.65
CA LEU A 402 2.47 -0.88 22.37
C LEU A 402 2.81 -2.12 21.55
N TYR A 403 2.24 -3.29 21.85
CA TYR A 403 2.45 -4.49 21.04
C TYR A 403 2.03 -4.26 19.58
N ALA A 404 0.80 -3.77 19.39
CA ALA A 404 0.24 -3.54 18.05
C ALA A 404 0.99 -2.42 17.32
N TRP A 405 1.35 -1.35 18.03
CA TRP A 405 2.11 -0.22 17.52
C TRP A 405 3.53 -0.63 17.12
N LEU A 406 4.27 -1.34 17.98
CA LEU A 406 5.61 -1.85 17.67
C LEU A 406 5.57 -2.80 16.48
N THR A 407 4.57 -3.68 16.42
CA THR A 407 4.35 -4.59 15.28
C THR A 407 4.16 -3.84 13.97
N LYS A 408 3.31 -2.81 13.98
CA LYS A 408 3.00 -1.96 12.82
C LYS A 408 4.17 -1.11 12.37
N HIS A 409 4.92 -0.58 13.33
CA HIS A 409 6.02 0.36 13.10
C HIS A 409 7.39 -0.32 13.03
N GLN A 410 7.47 -1.63 13.28
CA GLN A 410 8.70 -2.45 13.27
C GLN A 410 9.60 -2.12 12.08
N ARG A 411 9.07 -2.24 10.85
CA ARG A 411 9.85 -2.03 9.62
C ARG A 411 10.40 -0.60 9.51
N ARG A 412 9.62 0.40 9.96
CA ARG A 412 10.05 1.82 9.94
C ARG A 412 11.10 2.08 11.02
N MET A 413 10.88 1.58 12.22
CA MET A 413 11.85 1.67 13.33
C MET A 413 13.16 0.99 13.00
N ILE A 414 13.14 -0.11 12.25
CA ILE A 414 14.35 -0.75 11.75
C ILE A 414 15.16 0.18 10.83
N GLY A 415 14.50 1.13 10.15
CA GLY A 415 15.13 2.03 9.19
C GLY A 415 15.37 3.47 9.58
N TYR A 416 14.99 3.88 10.79
CA TYR A 416 15.26 5.24 11.24
C TYR A 416 16.72 5.49 11.55
N SER A 417 17.11 6.77 11.54
CA SER A 417 18.42 7.20 12.04
C SER A 417 18.64 6.73 13.48
N ASP A 418 19.91 6.58 13.85
CA ASP A 418 20.28 6.14 15.20
C ASP A 418 19.81 7.14 16.26
N ASP A 419 19.90 8.44 15.98
CA ASP A 419 19.41 9.49 16.89
C ASP A 419 17.91 9.36 17.17
N PHE A 420 17.10 9.12 16.15
CA PHE A 420 15.66 8.98 16.31
C PHE A 420 15.32 7.72 17.09
N PHE A 421 15.98 6.60 16.80
CA PHE A 421 15.73 5.35 17.50
C PHE A 421 16.24 5.33 18.92
N ALA A 422 17.32 6.06 19.23
CA ALA A 422 17.77 6.24 20.61
C ALA A 422 16.69 6.95 21.45
N LYS A 423 15.99 7.94 20.89
CA LYS A 423 14.85 8.60 21.54
C LYS A 423 13.70 7.61 21.78
N VAL A 424 13.29 6.85 20.76
CA VAL A 424 12.26 5.80 20.87
C VAL A 424 12.63 4.76 21.93
N SER A 425 13.88 4.29 21.91
CA SER A 425 14.37 3.28 22.86
C SER A 425 14.36 3.78 24.29
N ARG A 426 14.69 5.06 24.52
CA ARG A 426 14.64 5.66 25.85
C ARG A 426 13.23 5.66 26.42
N VAL A 427 12.24 6.04 25.62
CA VAL A 427 10.82 6.06 26.04
C VAL A 427 10.32 4.65 26.36
N LEU A 428 10.57 3.69 25.48
CA LEU A 428 10.15 2.30 25.68
C LEU A 428 10.85 1.67 26.89
N ASN A 429 12.15 1.88 27.05
CA ASN A 429 12.88 1.37 28.21
C ASN A 429 12.37 1.98 29.52
N GLY A 430 12.11 3.29 29.51
CA GLY A 430 11.59 4.01 30.67
C GLY A 430 10.20 3.57 31.10
N TYR A 431 9.43 2.90 30.24
CA TYR A 431 8.13 2.32 30.60
C TYR A 431 8.23 0.84 30.93
N LEU A 432 8.83 0.05 30.02
CA LEU A 432 8.84 -1.42 30.10
C LEU A 432 9.73 -1.96 31.22
N TYR A 433 10.73 -1.18 31.65
CA TYR A 433 11.70 -1.58 32.68
C TYR A 433 11.72 -0.62 33.87
N SER A 434 10.69 0.22 34.03
CA SER A 434 10.57 1.05 35.24
C SER A 434 10.17 0.18 36.44
N PRO A 435 10.87 0.27 37.58
CA PRO A 435 10.46 -0.39 38.81
C PRO A 435 9.04 0.00 39.26
N ASP A 436 8.61 1.22 38.94
CA ASP A 436 7.28 1.74 39.31
C ASP A 436 6.13 0.94 38.67
N ASN A 437 6.40 0.22 37.58
CA ASN A 437 5.41 -0.57 36.85
C ASN A 437 5.43 -2.07 37.19
N ASP A 438 6.35 -2.52 38.05
CA ASP A 438 6.55 -3.95 38.33
C ASP A 438 5.28 -4.61 38.90
N ASP A 439 4.59 -3.91 39.81
CA ASP A 439 3.34 -4.39 40.41
C ASP A 439 2.23 -4.52 39.36
N ALA A 440 2.08 -3.53 38.47
CA ALA A 440 1.09 -3.55 37.41
C ALA A 440 1.38 -4.68 36.39
N PHE A 441 2.64 -4.85 36.00
CA PHE A 441 3.07 -5.87 35.05
C PHE A 441 3.08 -7.28 35.64
N SER A 442 3.15 -7.42 36.96
CA SER A 442 3.10 -8.72 37.64
C SER A 442 1.82 -9.51 37.32
N ASN A 443 0.71 -8.80 37.10
CA ASN A 443 -0.58 -9.36 36.72
C ASN A 443 -0.75 -9.57 35.21
N MET A 444 0.19 -9.06 34.40
CA MET A 444 0.15 -9.06 32.92
C MET A 444 1.45 -9.60 32.32
N ARG A 445 2.14 -10.52 33.01
CA ARG A 445 3.50 -10.99 32.67
C ARG A 445 3.62 -11.50 31.23
N GLU A 446 2.61 -12.21 30.73
CA GLU A 446 2.64 -12.73 29.36
C GLU A 446 2.63 -11.60 28.33
N LEU A 447 1.71 -10.63 28.49
CA LEU A 447 1.58 -9.49 27.61
C LEU A 447 2.83 -8.59 27.67
N HIS A 448 3.35 -8.32 28.87
CA HIS A 448 4.59 -7.56 29.06
C HIS A 448 5.78 -8.26 28.37
N ARG A 449 5.91 -9.58 28.53
CA ARG A 449 6.95 -10.37 27.88
C ARG A 449 6.81 -10.34 26.35
N GLU A 450 5.60 -10.40 25.82
CA GLU A 450 5.35 -10.27 24.37
C GLU A 450 5.83 -8.92 23.83
N VAL A 451 5.49 -7.82 24.51
CA VAL A 451 5.91 -6.46 24.14
C VAL A 451 7.44 -6.34 24.19
N CYS A 452 8.06 -6.81 25.27
CA CYS A 452 9.53 -6.83 25.41
C CYS A 452 10.20 -7.66 24.30
N THR A 453 9.65 -8.84 23.99
CA THR A 453 10.15 -9.71 22.92
C THR A 453 10.06 -9.00 21.56
N ARG A 454 8.97 -8.27 21.32
CA ARG A 454 8.78 -7.51 20.08
C ARG A 454 9.78 -6.37 19.96
N PHE A 455 9.99 -5.63 21.04
CA PHE A 455 10.96 -4.53 21.08
C PHE A 455 12.40 -5.03 20.91
N SER A 456 12.77 -6.12 21.58
CA SER A 456 14.07 -6.79 21.43
C SER A 456 14.31 -7.24 19.98
N TYR A 457 13.30 -7.81 19.32
CA TYR A 457 13.40 -8.15 17.90
C TYR A 457 13.76 -6.93 17.04
N ILE A 458 13.11 -5.79 17.27
CA ILE A 458 13.36 -4.55 16.51
C ILE A 458 14.80 -4.07 16.71
N GLN A 459 15.30 -4.08 17.96
CA GLN A 459 16.68 -3.69 18.29
C GLN A 459 17.69 -4.59 17.58
N GLN A 460 17.49 -5.91 17.61
CA GLN A 460 18.36 -6.86 16.96
C GLN A 460 18.31 -6.72 15.43
N ALA A 461 17.10 -6.59 14.86
CA ALA A 461 16.89 -6.45 13.42
C ALA A 461 17.53 -5.17 12.85
N ARG A 462 17.59 -4.08 13.62
CA ARG A 462 18.36 -2.87 13.24
C ARG A 462 19.83 -3.16 13.02
N ARG A 463 20.46 -3.92 13.93
CA ARG A 463 21.87 -4.27 13.80
C ARG A 463 22.13 -5.10 12.54
N VAL A 464 21.23 -6.04 12.21
CA VAL A 464 21.37 -6.79 10.97
C VAL A 464 21.14 -5.92 9.73
N ARG A 465 20.20 -4.96 9.77
CA ARG A 465 20.01 -3.99 8.66
C ARG A 465 21.29 -3.21 8.35
N ILE A 466 22.02 -2.75 9.36
CA ILE A 466 23.29 -2.04 9.15
C ILE A 466 24.26 -2.93 8.37
N LEU A 467 24.34 -4.22 8.73
CA LEU A 467 25.16 -5.19 8.01
C LEU A 467 24.71 -5.40 6.56
N GLU A 468 23.40 -5.36 6.27
CA GLU A 468 22.88 -5.45 4.90
C GLU A 468 23.25 -4.24 4.04
N ASP A 469 23.13 -3.04 4.60
CA ASP A 469 23.52 -1.80 3.93
C ASP A 469 25.03 -1.82 3.62
N LEU A 470 25.85 -2.33 4.55
CA LEU A 470 27.28 -2.59 4.34
C LEU A 470 27.54 -3.62 3.24
N ALA A 471 26.81 -4.74 3.23
CA ALA A 471 26.93 -5.77 2.20
C ALA A 471 26.58 -5.25 0.79
N GLN A 472 25.68 -4.27 0.71
CA GLN A 472 25.34 -3.58 -0.55
C GLN A 472 26.25 -2.38 -0.85
N ARG A 473 27.17 -2.03 0.05
CA ARG A 473 28.04 -0.84 -0.01
C ARG A 473 27.25 0.46 -0.13
N LYS A 474 26.07 0.53 0.50
CA LYS A 474 25.29 1.76 0.60
C LYS A 474 25.95 2.69 1.61
N ALA A 475 26.26 3.91 1.19
CA ALA A 475 26.69 4.99 2.08
C ALA A 475 25.64 6.11 2.08
N LYS A 476 25.72 7.04 3.06
CA LYS A 476 24.88 8.26 3.07
C LYS A 476 25.04 9.06 1.76
N VAL A 477 26.23 9.05 1.16
CA VAL A 477 26.52 9.65 -0.15
C VAL A 477 27.39 8.70 -0.96
N GLY A 478 26.91 8.32 -2.15
CA GLY A 478 27.66 7.47 -3.09
C GLY A 478 27.78 6.00 -2.65
N ARG A 479 28.78 5.32 -3.22
CA ARG A 479 29.06 3.90 -2.95
C ARG A 479 30.26 3.77 -2.03
N MET A 480 30.11 3.00 -0.95
CA MET A 480 31.18 2.77 0.02
C MET A 480 32.34 1.99 -0.62
N GLY A 481 33.58 2.39 -0.31
CA GLY A 481 34.78 1.66 -0.69
C GLY A 481 34.91 0.33 0.08
N TYR A 482 35.53 -0.68 -0.53
CA TYR A 482 35.67 -2.01 0.10
C TYR A 482 36.42 -1.97 1.43
N ARG A 483 37.46 -1.14 1.56
CA ARG A 483 38.20 -1.02 2.83
C ARG A 483 37.32 -0.53 3.98
N GLN A 484 36.52 0.50 3.72
CA GLN A 484 35.60 1.06 4.72
C GLN A 484 34.52 0.04 5.08
N MET A 485 33.90 -0.58 4.07
CA MET A 485 32.89 -1.63 4.25
C MET A 485 33.41 -2.78 5.12
N MET A 486 34.61 -3.30 4.84
CA MET A 486 35.18 -4.41 5.60
C MET A 486 35.48 -4.04 7.05
N ARG A 487 35.91 -2.79 7.30
CA ARG A 487 36.18 -2.31 8.66
C ARG A 487 34.89 -2.17 9.47
N GLU A 488 33.88 -1.50 8.92
CA GLU A 488 32.60 -1.29 9.59
C GLU A 488 31.85 -2.62 9.79
N ALA A 489 31.90 -3.54 8.81
CA ALA A 489 31.32 -4.87 8.97
C ALA A 489 32.02 -5.66 10.07
N LEU A 490 33.35 -5.59 10.15
CA LEU A 490 34.12 -6.31 11.17
C LEU A 490 33.84 -5.79 12.58
N GLU A 491 33.76 -4.47 12.75
CA GLU A 491 33.40 -3.81 14.00
C GLU A 491 32.03 -4.29 14.48
N LEU A 492 31.01 -4.15 13.63
CA LEU A 492 29.64 -4.57 13.95
C LEU A 492 29.53 -6.07 14.30
N LEU A 493 30.19 -6.95 13.52
CA LEU A 493 30.13 -8.40 13.77
C LEU A 493 30.90 -8.81 15.02
N THR A 494 31.95 -8.08 15.40
CA THR A 494 32.69 -8.34 16.64
C THR A 494 31.81 -8.06 17.85
N ASP A 495 31.05 -6.97 17.83
CA ASP A 495 30.08 -6.65 18.88
C ASP A 495 28.95 -7.69 18.93
N LEU A 496 28.41 -8.05 17.76
CA LEU A 496 27.32 -9.03 17.65
C LEU A 496 27.71 -10.44 18.14
N LYS A 497 28.99 -10.81 18.07
CA LYS A 497 29.47 -12.14 18.49
C LYS A 497 29.09 -12.47 19.94
N PHE A 498 29.07 -11.48 20.83
CA PHE A 498 28.78 -11.70 22.24
C PHE A 498 27.28 -11.81 22.53
N GLU A 499 26.43 -11.23 21.68
CA GLU A 499 24.98 -11.18 21.87
C GLU A 499 24.22 -12.21 21.02
N ILE A 500 24.85 -12.80 20.01
CA ILE A 500 24.19 -13.66 19.01
C ILE A 500 23.42 -14.84 19.62
N VAL A 501 23.82 -15.33 20.79
CA VAL A 501 23.14 -16.42 21.49
C VAL A 501 21.71 -16.02 21.93
N ASN A 502 21.42 -14.73 22.03
CA ASN A 502 20.11 -14.19 22.35
C ASN A 502 19.35 -13.70 21.10
N PHE A 503 19.94 -13.82 19.90
CA PHE A 503 19.29 -13.34 18.68
C PHE A 503 18.16 -14.27 18.22
N PHE A 504 17.13 -13.73 17.59
CA PHE A 504 16.11 -14.57 16.93
C PHE A 504 16.75 -15.38 15.79
N PRO A 505 16.38 -16.67 15.61
CA PRO A 505 16.99 -17.55 14.59
C PRO A 505 17.02 -16.94 13.18
N ALA A 506 15.90 -16.36 12.73
CA ALA A 506 15.80 -15.72 11.43
C ALA A 506 16.76 -14.53 11.25
N LEU A 507 17.11 -13.82 12.33
CA LEU A 507 18.09 -12.73 12.29
C LEU A 507 19.52 -13.25 12.20
N VAL A 508 19.81 -14.40 12.84
CA VAL A 508 21.11 -15.09 12.70
C VAL A 508 21.33 -15.53 11.26
N ASP A 509 20.28 -16.05 10.60
CA ASP A 509 20.34 -16.40 9.18
C ASP A 509 20.66 -15.16 8.32
N GLY A 510 19.97 -14.03 8.56
CA GLY A 510 20.25 -12.77 7.86
C GLY A 510 21.68 -12.26 8.04
N ILE A 511 22.27 -12.45 9.23
CA ILE A 511 23.70 -12.13 9.47
C ILE A 511 24.58 -13.01 8.61
N VAL A 512 24.38 -14.33 8.65
CA VAL A 512 25.19 -15.29 7.89
C VAL A 512 25.13 -15.00 6.39
N ASP A 513 23.93 -14.76 5.86
CA ASP A 513 23.70 -14.48 4.44
C ASP A 513 24.33 -13.15 4.01
N SER A 514 24.25 -12.12 4.84
CA SER A 514 24.87 -10.81 4.57
C SER A 514 26.40 -10.91 4.51
N VAL A 515 27.01 -11.67 5.45
CA VAL A 515 28.45 -11.93 5.42
C VAL A 515 28.82 -12.78 4.20
N GLU A 516 28.00 -13.78 3.86
CA GLU A 516 28.24 -14.61 2.67
C GLU A 516 28.20 -13.79 1.38
N ARG A 517 27.30 -12.82 1.27
CA ARG A 517 27.26 -11.87 0.16
C ARG A 517 28.53 -11.02 0.06
N ILE A 518 29.05 -10.53 1.18
CA ILE A 518 30.32 -9.78 1.20
C ILE A 518 31.47 -10.66 0.74
N LEU A 519 31.56 -11.89 1.28
CA LEU A 519 32.65 -12.82 0.99
C LEU A 519 32.59 -13.37 -0.45
N SER A 520 31.39 -13.49 -1.03
CA SER A 520 31.17 -13.98 -2.39
C SER A 520 31.29 -12.90 -3.48
N ASP A 521 31.57 -11.63 -3.13
CA ASP A 521 31.75 -10.55 -4.11
C ASP A 521 32.92 -10.87 -5.07
N ALA A 522 32.59 -11.05 -6.35
CA ALA A 522 33.54 -11.49 -7.37
C ALA A 522 34.70 -10.51 -7.58
N TYR A 523 34.45 -9.21 -7.45
CA TYR A 523 35.50 -8.20 -7.57
C TYR A 523 36.43 -8.26 -6.37
N LEU A 524 35.89 -8.41 -5.15
CA LEU A 524 36.69 -8.52 -3.95
C LEU A 524 37.64 -9.73 -3.99
N ARG A 525 37.12 -10.87 -4.45
CA ARG A 525 37.91 -12.11 -4.58
C ARG A 525 39.03 -11.96 -5.62
N ARG A 526 38.70 -11.53 -6.84
CA ARG A 526 39.66 -11.38 -7.95
C ARG A 526 40.72 -10.32 -7.68
N THR A 527 40.34 -9.22 -7.04
CA THR A 527 41.23 -8.07 -6.85
C THR A 527 42.10 -8.19 -5.61
N TYR A 528 41.57 -8.77 -4.52
CA TYR A 528 42.24 -8.74 -3.22
C TYR A 528 42.52 -10.11 -2.61
N MET A 529 41.92 -11.21 -3.06
CA MET A 529 42.16 -12.55 -2.47
C MET A 529 43.04 -13.44 -3.36
N GLU A 530 42.78 -13.47 -4.67
CA GLU A 530 43.49 -14.31 -5.63
C GLU A 530 44.96 -13.88 -5.91
N PRO A 531 45.31 -12.57 -5.95
CA PRO A 531 46.68 -12.17 -6.24
C PRO A 531 47.69 -12.56 -5.15
N PRO A 532 48.99 -12.74 -5.42
CA PRO A 532 49.99 -12.90 -4.37
C PRO A 532 50.12 -11.62 -3.53
N GLU A 533 50.45 -11.75 -2.23
CA GLU A 533 50.55 -10.61 -1.29
C GLU A 533 51.52 -9.53 -1.77
N SER A 534 52.59 -9.92 -2.46
CA SER A 534 53.57 -9.01 -3.04
C SER A 534 53.01 -8.05 -4.09
N ARG A 535 51.87 -8.38 -4.71
CA ARG A 535 51.18 -7.53 -5.70
C ARG A 535 50.11 -6.62 -5.09
N LEU A 536 49.86 -6.73 -3.78
CA LEU A 536 48.87 -5.90 -3.11
C LEU A 536 49.50 -4.64 -2.54
N THR A 537 48.75 -3.55 -2.61
CA THR A 537 49.08 -2.33 -1.84
C THR A 537 48.87 -2.57 -0.35
N LYS A 538 49.40 -1.69 0.51
CA LYS A 538 49.12 -1.72 1.96
C LYS A 538 47.62 -1.77 2.27
N ALA A 539 46.81 -1.01 1.51
CA ALA A 539 45.35 -1.03 1.62
C ALA A 539 44.75 -2.37 1.16
N GLY A 540 45.29 -2.99 0.11
CA GLY A 540 44.86 -4.32 -0.34
C GLY A 540 45.18 -5.43 0.68
N LEU A 541 46.35 -5.37 1.32
CA LEU A 541 46.73 -6.29 2.40
C LEU A 541 45.81 -6.17 3.61
N GLU A 542 45.39 -4.95 3.96
CA GLU A 542 44.42 -4.71 5.02
C GLU A 542 43.04 -5.29 4.70
N ILE A 543 42.56 -5.14 3.46
CA ILE A 543 41.32 -5.77 2.99
C ILE A 543 41.42 -7.30 3.11
N ARG A 544 42.55 -7.89 2.69
CA ARG A 544 42.81 -9.34 2.80
C ARG A 544 42.81 -9.82 4.24
N LYS A 545 43.48 -9.10 5.14
CA LYS A 545 43.49 -9.42 6.57
C LYS A 545 42.08 -9.36 7.16
N ASN A 546 41.31 -8.32 6.85
CA ASN A 546 39.93 -8.18 7.34
C ASN A 546 39.00 -9.25 6.74
N TYR A 547 39.23 -9.67 5.50
CA TYR A 547 38.50 -10.79 4.89
C TYR A 547 38.66 -12.08 5.69
N GLY A 548 39.90 -12.45 6.05
CA GLY A 548 40.15 -13.64 6.87
C GLY A 548 39.46 -13.58 8.25
N ARG A 549 39.42 -12.39 8.86
CA ARG A 549 38.70 -12.16 10.13
C ARG A 549 37.19 -12.32 9.98
N LEU A 550 36.61 -11.81 8.88
CA LEU A 550 35.19 -11.99 8.57
C LEU A 550 34.81 -13.46 8.37
N VAL A 551 35.67 -14.25 7.71
CA VAL A 551 35.47 -15.71 7.56
C VAL A 551 35.39 -16.38 8.94
N SER A 552 36.34 -16.07 9.84
CA SER A 552 36.34 -16.62 11.20
C SER A 552 35.08 -16.26 12.00
N LEU A 553 34.59 -15.01 11.87
CA LEU A 553 33.33 -14.60 12.48
C LEU A 553 32.13 -15.33 11.87
N GLN A 554 32.10 -15.49 10.54
CA GLN A 554 31.04 -16.23 9.84
C GLN A 554 30.95 -17.68 10.34
N ASP A 555 32.07 -18.36 10.52
CA ASP A 555 32.12 -19.72 11.04
C ASP A 555 31.55 -19.81 12.46
N GLY A 556 31.84 -18.82 13.30
CA GLY A 556 31.25 -18.66 14.62
C GLY A 556 29.72 -18.55 14.57
N PHE A 557 29.19 -17.69 13.68
CA PHE A 557 27.74 -17.54 13.50
C PHE A 557 27.09 -18.80 12.91
N LYS A 558 27.73 -19.46 11.95
CA LYS A 558 27.29 -20.75 11.38
C LYS A 558 27.26 -21.87 12.44
N ALA A 559 28.17 -21.86 13.41
CA ALA A 559 28.15 -22.80 14.54
C ALA A 559 26.95 -22.57 15.45
N VAL A 560 26.66 -21.31 15.80
CA VAL A 560 25.47 -20.94 16.60
C VAL A 560 24.18 -21.35 15.88
N ARG A 561 24.09 -21.11 14.57
CA ARG A 561 22.96 -21.56 13.75
C ARG A 561 22.76 -23.08 13.84
N ARG A 562 23.82 -23.86 13.60
CA ARG A 562 23.78 -25.33 13.66
C ARG A 562 23.36 -25.87 15.02
N ALA A 563 23.90 -25.30 16.11
CA ALA A 563 23.56 -25.72 17.47
C ALA A 563 22.06 -25.53 17.80
N ARG A 564 21.41 -24.52 17.20
CA ARG A 564 19.98 -24.27 17.37
C ARG A 564 19.10 -25.18 16.53
N THR A 565 19.49 -25.47 15.29
CA THR A 565 18.79 -26.44 14.44
C THR A 565 18.80 -27.84 15.07
N ALA A 566 19.92 -28.25 15.66
CA ALA A 566 20.05 -29.53 16.37
C ALA A 566 19.21 -29.63 17.65
N LYS A 567 18.97 -28.51 18.35
CA LYS A 567 18.04 -28.47 19.50
C LYS A 567 16.58 -28.55 19.08
N GLY A 568 16.23 -28.00 17.91
CA GLY A 568 14.87 -28.07 17.36
C GLY A 568 14.48 -29.47 16.89
N SER A 569 15.42 -30.26 16.36
CA SER A 569 15.18 -31.65 15.93
C SER A 569 15.11 -32.67 17.06
N ASN A 570 15.61 -32.32 18.25
CA ASN A 570 15.56 -33.18 19.44
C ASN A 570 14.35 -32.89 20.35
N ALA A 571 13.50 -31.93 19.96
CA ALA A 571 12.29 -31.55 20.67
C ALA A 571 11.01 -31.87 19.87
N SER A 572 11.14 -32.62 18.78
CA SER A 572 10.06 -33.14 17.93
C SER A 572 9.85 -34.63 18.16
#